data_AF-A0A1G9R4R8-F1
#
_entry.id   AF-A0A1G9R4R8-F1
#
_cell.length_a   1.000
_cell.length_b   1.000
_cell.length_c   1.000
_cell.angle_alpha   90.00
_cell.angle_beta   90.00
_cell.angle_gamma   90.00
#
_symmetry.space_group_name_H-M   'P 1'
#
loop_
_entity.id
_entity.type
_entity.pdbx_description
1 polymer ?
#
loop_
_entity_poly.entity_id
_entity_poly.type
_entity_poly.pdbx_seq_one_letter_code
_entity_poly.pdbx_strand_id
1 'polypeptide(L)'
;MFPSSEVEQQPLLEKIIEKIKEMQPERIFIDGLTQLRILSTDDYRFRKNIQSLINLMADIEATPMLVSEVGSRPDDDLQFISDGIINLKKRGSERKISVAKIRGSGFKKRFTHLYFG
;
A
#
# COMPACT_ATOMS: atom_id res chain seq x y z
N MET A 1 26.01 17.38 9.01
CA MET A 1 24.81 17.40 9.88
C MET A 1 23.68 16.86 9.01
N PHE A 2 23.25 15.62 9.25
CA PHE A 2 22.22 14.96 8.45
C PHE A 2 20.84 15.56 8.80
N PRO A 3 19.96 15.82 7.83
CA PRO A 3 18.62 16.35 8.12
C PRO A 3 17.81 15.32 8.92
N SER A 4 17.14 15.75 9.99
CA SER A 4 16.39 14.90 10.93
C SER A 4 15.37 13.97 10.26
N SER A 5 14.88 14.32 9.06
CA SER A 5 13.97 13.48 8.28
C SER A 5 14.59 12.16 7.81
N GLU A 6 15.90 12.09 7.57
CA GLU A 6 16.61 10.84 7.25
C GLU A 6 16.79 9.93 8.48
N VAL A 7 16.85 10.53 9.68
CA VAL A 7 17.08 9.83 10.96
C VAL A 7 15.79 9.22 11.51
N GLU A 8 14.62 9.76 11.17
CA GLU A 8 13.32 9.32 11.73
C GLU A 8 12.67 8.11 11.03
N GLN A 9 13.10 7.74 9.82
CA GLN A 9 12.43 6.69 9.02
C GLN A 9 12.81 5.26 9.31
N GLN A 10 14.10 5.00 9.52
CA GLN A 10 14.56 3.68 9.95
C GLN A 10 13.83 3.23 11.23
N PRO A 11 13.70 4.10 12.26
CA PRO A 11 12.93 3.76 13.46
C PRO A 11 11.47 3.37 13.22
N LEU A 12 10.76 3.97 12.26
CA LEU A 12 9.34 3.68 12.05
C LEU A 12 9.14 2.33 11.35
N LEU A 13 9.89 2.07 10.27
CA LEU A 13 9.79 0.81 9.54
C LEU A 13 10.18 -0.38 10.43
N GLU A 14 11.25 -0.22 11.22
CA GLU A 14 11.71 -1.23 12.17
C GLU A 14 10.64 -1.55 13.21
N LYS A 15 10.01 -0.52 13.80
CA LYS A 15 8.90 -0.71 14.75
C LYS A 15 7.71 -1.44 14.14
N ILE A 16 7.36 -1.15 12.88
CA ILE A 16 6.29 -1.86 12.17
C ILE A 16 6.67 -3.33 12.01
N ILE A 17 7.90 -3.62 11.57
CA ILE A 17 8.41 -4.99 11.39
C ILE A 17 8.40 -5.75 12.72
N GLU A 18 8.90 -5.15 13.79
CA GLU A 18 8.90 -5.74 15.13
C GLU A 18 7.48 -6.07 15.59
N LYS A 19 6.54 -5.13 15.41
CA LYS A 19 5.15 -5.34 15.82
C LYS A 19 4.46 -6.45 15.03
N ILE A 20 4.70 -6.53 13.72
CA ILE A 20 4.19 -7.62 12.88
C ILE A 20 4.75 -8.96 13.36
N LYS A 21 6.06 -9.04 13.61
CA LYS A 21 6.72 -10.26 14.09
C LYS A 21 6.19 -10.70 15.46
N GLU A 22 5.96 -9.77 16.37
CA GLU A 22 5.43 -10.04 17.71
C GLU A 22 3.96 -10.51 17.65
N MET A 23 3.13 -9.86 16.83
CA MET A 23 1.69 -10.10 16.82
C MET A 23 1.24 -11.25 15.91
N GLN A 24 2.02 -11.57 14.86
CA GLN A 24 1.65 -12.56 13.83
C GLN A 24 0.19 -12.41 13.33
N PRO A 25 -0.22 -11.21 12.87
CA PRO A 25 -1.62 -10.96 12.53
C PRO A 25 -2.03 -11.63 11.20
N GLU A 26 -3.27 -12.12 11.10
CA GLU A 26 -3.81 -12.66 9.84
C GLU A 26 -4.08 -11.58 8.78
N ARG A 27 -4.28 -10.32 9.19
CA ARG A 27 -4.60 -9.19 8.30
C ARG A 27 -3.90 -7.94 8.77
N ILE A 28 -3.34 -7.20 7.82
CA ILE A 28 -2.62 -5.96 8.09
C ILE A 28 -3.16 -4.87 7.18
N PHE A 29 -3.58 -3.76 7.79
CA PHE A 29 -4.04 -2.58 7.08
C PHE A 29 -3.06 -1.43 7.32
N ILE A 30 -2.42 -0.96 6.25
CA ILE A 30 -1.51 0.20 6.30
C ILE A 30 -2.19 1.35 5.60
N ASP A 31 -2.68 2.30 6.41
CA ASP A 31 -3.22 3.56 5.93
C ASP A 31 -2.11 4.61 5.91
N GLY A 32 -1.87 5.21 4.75
CA GLY A 32 -0.86 6.25 4.58
C GLY A 32 0.46 5.84 3.91
N LEU A 33 0.40 5.00 2.86
CA LEU A 33 1.58 4.74 2.02
C LEU A 33 2.18 6.02 1.43
N THR A 34 1.35 7.02 1.13
CA THR A 34 1.80 8.32 0.61
C THR A 34 2.78 8.99 1.57
N GLN A 35 2.49 8.94 2.87
CA GLN A 35 3.32 9.51 3.93
C GLN A 35 4.63 8.72 4.06
N LEU A 36 4.58 7.38 4.01
CA LEU A 36 5.79 6.54 3.99
C LEU A 36 6.69 6.84 2.78
N ARG A 37 6.10 7.18 1.62
CA ARG A 37 6.85 7.62 0.43
C ARG A 37 7.47 8.99 0.60
N ILE A 38 6.74 9.97 1.13
CA ILE A 38 7.25 11.33 1.37
C ILE A 38 8.45 11.31 2.30
N LEU A 39 8.39 10.44 3.32
CA LEU A 39 9.50 10.25 4.21
C LEU A 39 10.66 9.63 3.41
N SER A 40 10.45 8.53 2.69
CA SER A 40 11.51 7.82 1.96
C SER A 40 12.47 8.74 1.18
N THR A 41 13.78 8.51 1.37
CA THR A 41 14.88 9.28 0.74
C THR A 41 14.81 9.29 -0.80
N ASP A 42 14.36 8.20 -1.39
CA ASP A 42 14.11 8.10 -2.82
C ASP A 42 13.02 7.03 -3.13
N ASP A 43 12.50 7.04 -4.35
CA ASP A 43 11.46 6.10 -4.79
C ASP A 43 11.96 4.64 -4.83
N TYR A 44 13.25 4.40 -5.03
CA TYR A 44 13.82 3.05 -5.04
C TYR A 44 13.82 2.44 -3.64
N ARG A 45 14.24 3.20 -2.62
CA ARG A 45 14.18 2.81 -1.21
C ARG A 45 12.75 2.62 -0.74
N PHE A 46 11.84 3.51 -1.12
CA PHE A 46 10.41 3.32 -0.85
C PHE A 46 9.92 1.97 -1.38
N ARG A 47 10.14 1.69 -2.67
CA ARG A 47 9.73 0.42 -3.31
C ARG A 47 10.33 -0.79 -2.60
N LYS A 48 11.64 -0.74 -2.28
CA LYS A 48 12.33 -1.82 -1.56
C LYS A 48 11.73 -2.07 -0.17
N ASN A 49 11.39 -1.00 0.55
CA ASN A 49 10.80 -1.10 1.88
C ASN A 49 9.39 -1.70 1.82
N ILE A 50 8.54 -1.23 0.89
CA ILE A 50 7.20 -1.79 0.71
C ILE A 50 7.24 -3.25 0.26
N GLN A 51 8.13 -3.61 -0.67
CA GLN A 51 8.30 -5.01 -1.07
C GLN A 51 8.75 -5.89 0.10
N SER A 52 9.68 -5.40 0.92
CA SER A 52 10.14 -6.12 2.12
C SER A 52 9.01 -6.35 3.12
N LEU A 53 8.15 -5.34 3.34
CA LEU A 53 6.97 -5.48 4.19
C LEU A 53 5.98 -6.49 3.61
N ILE A 54 5.67 -6.42 2.31
CA ILE A 54 4.77 -7.38 1.65
C ILE A 54 5.29 -8.81 1.80
N ASN A 55 6.58 -9.03 1.58
CA ASN A 55 7.21 -10.35 1.74
C ASN A 55 7.14 -10.83 3.19
N LEU A 56 7.47 -9.98 4.17
CA LEU A 56 7.33 -10.32 5.59
C LEU A 56 5.90 -10.72 5.96
N MET A 57 4.90 -10.00 5.45
CA MET A 57 3.50 -10.31 5.69
C MET A 57 3.09 -11.63 5.02
N ALA A 58 3.60 -11.90 3.81
CA ALA A 58 3.38 -13.18 3.13
C ALA A 58 4.03 -14.36 3.87
N ASP A 59 5.23 -14.17 4.44
CA ASP A 59 5.95 -15.21 5.20
C ASP A 59 5.18 -15.66 6.44
N ILE A 60 4.34 -14.79 7.00
CA ILE A 60 3.46 -15.10 8.14
C ILE A 60 2.01 -15.39 7.72
N GLU A 61 1.77 -15.59 6.43
CA GLU A 61 0.44 -15.84 5.83
C GLU A 61 -0.59 -14.73 6.08
N ALA A 62 -0.13 -13.50 6.36
CA ALA A 62 -0.98 -12.34 6.55
C ALA A 62 -1.47 -11.78 5.22
N THR A 63 -2.70 -11.24 5.22
CA THR A 63 -3.25 -10.50 4.07
C THR A 63 -3.02 -9.00 4.23
N PRO A 64 -2.15 -8.38 3.40
CA PRO A 64 -1.94 -6.93 3.43
C PRO A 64 -3.02 -6.18 2.64
N MET A 65 -3.44 -5.04 3.18
CA MET A 65 -4.20 -4.01 2.46
C MET A 65 -3.53 -2.66 2.69
N LEU A 66 -3.12 -2.03 1.59
CA LEU A 66 -2.35 -0.79 1.62
C LEU A 66 -3.16 0.34 0.99
N VAL A 67 -3.17 1.50 1.62
CA VAL A 67 -3.85 2.69 1.09
C VAL A 67 -2.84 3.73 0.65
N SER A 68 -2.96 4.13 -0.61
CA SER A 68 -2.28 5.29 -1.17
C SER A 68 -3.31 6.30 -1.66
N GLU A 69 -3.01 7.57 -1.45
CA GLU A 69 -3.77 8.66 -2.03
C GLU A 69 -3.36 8.90 -3.48
N VAL A 70 -4.33 9.17 -4.34
CA VAL A 70 -4.07 9.59 -5.72
C VAL A 70 -3.50 11.02 -5.68
N GLY A 71 -2.18 11.14 -5.84
CA GLY A 71 -1.45 12.40 -5.86
C GLY A 71 -0.92 12.77 -7.24
N SER A 72 -0.03 13.77 -7.31
CA SER A 72 0.64 14.22 -8.55
C SER A 72 1.67 13.23 -9.10
N ARG A 73 2.01 12.17 -8.35
CA ARG A 73 2.98 11.15 -8.75
C ARG A 73 2.25 9.88 -9.21
N PRO A 74 2.68 9.25 -10.31
CA PRO A 74 2.18 7.93 -10.72
C PRO A 74 2.43 6.90 -9.63
N ASP A 75 1.43 6.05 -9.37
CA ASP A 75 1.50 4.92 -8.44
C ASP A 75 1.81 3.60 -9.17
N ASP A 76 2.27 3.67 -10.42
CA ASP A 76 2.54 2.52 -11.29
C ASP A 76 3.37 1.44 -10.57
N ASP A 77 4.30 1.85 -9.73
CA ASP A 77 5.15 0.96 -8.97
C ASP A 77 4.44 0.17 -7.89
N LEU A 78 3.53 0.81 -7.17
CA LEU A 78 2.61 0.14 -6.25
C LEU A 78 1.70 -0.81 -7.03
N GLN A 79 1.25 -0.42 -8.22
CA GLN A 79 0.43 -1.28 -9.07
C GLN A 79 1.20 -2.53 -9.58
N PHE A 80 2.51 -2.43 -9.81
CA PHE A 80 3.34 -3.55 -10.23
C PHE A 80 3.52 -4.60 -9.14
N ILE A 81 3.79 -4.15 -7.91
CA ILE A 81 4.05 -5.02 -6.74
C ILE A 81 2.76 -5.58 -6.13
N SER A 82 1.62 -4.92 -6.31
CA SER A 82 0.35 -5.36 -5.73
C SER A 82 -0.32 -6.46 -6.55
N ASP A 83 -0.89 -7.46 -5.87
CA ASP A 83 -1.70 -8.49 -6.52
C ASP A 83 -3.13 -8.03 -6.80
N GLY A 84 -3.68 -7.14 -5.96
CA GLY A 84 -4.99 -6.53 -6.12
C GLY A 84 -4.91 -5.00 -6.12
N ILE A 85 -5.80 -4.33 -6.87
CA ILE A 85 -5.92 -2.87 -6.89
C ILE A 85 -7.40 -2.50 -6.84
N ILE A 86 -7.78 -1.77 -5.79
CA ILE A 86 -9.11 -1.17 -5.61
C ILE A 86 -8.97 0.35 -5.68
N ASN A 87 -9.70 0.97 -6.59
CA ASN A 87 -9.74 2.42 -6.75
C ASN A 87 -10.99 2.99 -6.09
N LEU A 88 -10.79 4.00 -5.26
CA LEU A 88 -11.86 4.82 -4.68
C LEU A 88 -11.81 6.20 -5.34
N LYS A 89 -12.91 6.63 -5.98
CA LYS A 89 -12.99 7.94 -6.65
C LYS A 89 -14.19 8.72 -6.15
N LYS A 90 -14.02 10.04 -6.00
CA LYS A 90 -15.10 10.99 -5.69
C LYS A 90 -15.25 11.97 -6.85
N ARG A 91 -16.47 12.13 -7.37
CA ARG A 91 -16.82 13.14 -8.39
C ARG A 91 -18.03 13.93 -7.91
N GLY A 92 -17.81 15.17 -7.46
CA GLY A 92 -18.87 15.93 -6.79
C GLY A 92 -19.34 15.21 -5.51
N SER A 93 -20.63 14.88 -5.43
CA SER A 93 -21.22 14.08 -4.35
C SER A 93 -21.10 12.56 -4.56
N GLU A 94 -20.80 12.10 -5.78
CA GLU A 94 -20.77 10.69 -6.14
C GLU A 94 -19.48 10.01 -5.67
N ARG A 95 -19.60 8.83 -5.04
CA ARG A 95 -18.47 7.97 -4.67
C ARG A 95 -18.52 6.68 -5.49
N LYS A 96 -17.39 6.30 -6.09
CA LYS A 96 -17.26 5.08 -6.91
C LYS A 96 -16.15 4.20 -6.37
N ILE A 97 -16.43 2.90 -6.32
CA ILE A 97 -15.44 1.85 -6.09
C ILE A 97 -15.27 1.08 -7.40
N SER A 98 -14.02 0.81 -7.80
CA SER A 98 -13.73 -0.10 -8.90
C SER A 98 -12.52 -0.97 -8.60
N VAL A 99 -12.54 -2.19 -9.12
CA VAL A 99 -11.39 -3.11 -9.05
C VAL A 99 -10.63 -3.03 -10.36
N ALA A 100 -9.37 -2.59 -10.31
CA ALA A 100 -8.53 -2.47 -11.51
C ALA A 100 -7.76 -3.76 -11.82
N LYS A 101 -7.39 -4.53 -10.78
CA LYS A 101 -6.56 -5.73 -10.90
C LYS A 101 -6.85 -6.66 -9.73
N ILE A 102 -6.89 -7.97 -9.99
CA ILE A 102 -6.73 -9.03 -8.99
C ILE A 102 -6.04 -10.22 -9.69
N ARG A 103 -4.76 -10.45 -9.40
CA ARG A 103 -4.00 -11.63 -9.86
C ARG A 103 -4.51 -12.90 -9.17
N GLY A 104 -4.45 -14.04 -9.85
CA GLY A 104 -4.84 -15.35 -9.29
C GLY A 104 -6.35 -15.59 -9.17
N SER A 105 -7.17 -14.55 -9.10
CA SER A 105 -8.62 -14.67 -9.32
C SER A 105 -8.89 -14.74 -10.83
N GLY A 106 -9.85 -15.54 -11.29
CA GLY A 106 -10.30 -15.58 -12.69
C GLY A 106 -11.01 -14.29 -13.11
N PHE A 107 -10.34 -13.14 -13.02
CA PHE A 107 -10.92 -11.81 -13.12
C PHE A 107 -11.41 -11.57 -14.55
N LYS A 108 -12.72 -11.78 -14.77
CA LYS A 108 -13.42 -11.26 -15.95
C LYS A 108 -13.24 -9.74 -15.98
N LYS A 109 -12.57 -9.24 -17.01
CA LYS A 109 -12.63 -7.82 -17.40
C LYS A 109 -14.08 -7.43 -17.70
N ARG A 110 -14.88 -7.13 -16.66
CA ARG A 110 -16.13 -6.40 -16.80
C ARG A 110 -16.21 -5.40 -15.66
N PHE A 111 -16.08 -4.13 -16.03
CA PHE A 111 -16.24 -2.98 -15.15
C PHE A 111 -17.44 -3.20 -14.22
N THR A 112 -17.18 -3.40 -12.94
CA THR A 112 -18.22 -3.40 -11.92
C THR A 112 -18.08 -2.08 -11.17
N HIS A 113 -18.83 -1.07 -11.61
CA HIS A 113 -19.08 0.12 -10.81
C HIS A 113 -20.10 -0.27 -9.74
N LEU A 114 -19.65 -0.40 -8.49
CA LEU A 114 -20.57 -0.49 -7.36
C LEU A 114 -20.87 0.95 -6.92
N TYR A 115 -22.13 1.34 -7.09
CA TYR A 115 -22.69 2.59 -6.57
C TYR A 115 -23.19 2.31 -5.16
N PHE A 116 -22.63 3.00 -4.16
CA PHE A 116 -23.24 3.07 -2.83
C PHE A 116 -24.01 4.39 -2.78
N GLY A 117 -25.34 4.28 -2.77
CA GLY A 117 -26.28 5.40 -2.55
C GLY A 117 -26.57 5.60 -1.08
#